data_AF-A0AB39WQ73-F1
#
_entry.id   AF-A0AB39WQ73-F1
#
_cell.length_a   1.000
_cell.length_b   1.000
_cell.length_c   1.000
_cell.angle_alpha   90.00
_cell.angle_beta   90.00
_cell.angle_gamma   90.00
#
_symmetry.space_group_name_H-M   'P 1'
#
loop_
_entity.id
_entity.type
_entity.pdbx_description
1 polymer ?
#
loop_
_entity_poly.entity_id
_entity_poly.type
_entity_poly.pdbx_seq_one_letter_code
_entity_poly.pdbx_strand_id
1 'polypeptide(L)'
;MKIIQKVALLMGLIGLLYSCQSTNQVLSKSEKRMEIMNTIANNESMSKEMMGILMNSKKGKEMMEEKKKEMMKENHAKMMDMMKENPEMMKSMMAEMMKNHPEMMKDKHAEMMNMMKENPEMMKNMMSEMMKGMKDNPEMMKSMMSKMMDSSKGDSAMMSGMCKSMMENKEMMEMMEKMEKDKKMKAMDEKSKKEEDHKSHH
;
A
#
# COMPACT_ATOMS: atom_id res chain seq x y z
N MET A 1 -32.56 36.61 77.71
CA MET A 1 -31.74 35.51 77.16
C MET A 1 -32.37 34.74 76.00
N LYS A 2 -33.68 34.44 76.01
CA LYS A 2 -34.34 33.60 74.98
C LYS A 2 -34.37 34.18 73.55
N ILE A 3 -34.33 35.51 73.39
CA ILE A 3 -34.39 36.16 72.07
C ILE A 3 -33.03 36.12 71.37
N ILE A 4 -31.95 36.41 72.09
CA ILE A 4 -30.58 36.38 71.56
C ILE A 4 -30.20 34.96 71.11
N GLN A 5 -30.61 33.95 71.87
CA GLN A 5 -30.36 32.55 71.53
C GLN A 5 -31.11 32.11 70.25
N LYS A 6 -32.31 32.64 70.00
CA LYS A 6 -33.07 32.39 68.77
C LYS A 6 -32.46 33.10 67.55
N VAL A 7 -31.94 34.31 67.73
CA VAL A 7 -31.26 35.07 66.65
C VAL A 7 -29.94 34.41 66.27
N ALA A 8 -29.17 33.92 67.24
CA ALA A 8 -27.93 33.19 66.99
C ALA A 8 -28.18 31.86 66.25
N LEU A 9 -29.26 31.15 66.58
CA LEU A 9 -29.67 29.91 65.89
C LEU A 9 -30.09 30.16 64.44
N LEU A 10 -30.82 31.26 64.18
CA LEU A 10 -31.22 31.66 62.82
C LEU A 10 -30.02 32.08 61.96
N MET A 11 -29.07 32.83 62.52
CA MET A 11 -27.85 33.23 61.81
C MET A 11 -26.93 32.01 61.53
N GLY A 12 -26.86 31.06 62.46
CA GLY A 12 -26.14 29.78 62.25
C GLY A 12 -26.76 28.91 61.14
N LEU A 13 -28.09 28.87 61.05
CA LEU A 13 -28.83 28.17 60.00
C LEU A 13 -28.63 28.80 58.61
N ILE A 14 -28.58 30.13 58.52
CA ILE A 14 -28.29 30.84 57.25
C ILE A 14 -26.83 30.63 56.82
N GLY A 15 -25.89 30.52 57.75
CA GLY A 15 -24.50 30.14 57.48
C GLY A 15 -24.33 28.71 56.93
N LEU A 16 -25.11 27.75 57.46
CA LEU A 16 -25.14 26.37 56.96
C LEU A 16 -25.73 26.26 55.54
N LEU A 17 -26.63 27.17 55.16
CA LEU A 17 -27.18 27.21 53.80
C LEU A 17 -26.20 27.78 52.76
N TYR A 18 -25.22 28.61 53.16
CA TYR A 18 -24.13 29.06 52.27
C TYR A 18 -23.08 27.96 51.99
N SER A 19 -22.93 26.99 52.90
CA SER A 19 -22.14 25.78 52.66
C SER A 19 -22.79 24.83 51.66
N CYS A 20 -24.08 25.03 51.33
CA CYS A 20 -24.80 24.30 50.31
C CYS A 20 -24.66 24.99 48.94
N GLN A 21 -23.46 25.50 48.64
CA GLN A 21 -23.12 25.99 47.31
C GLN A 21 -23.22 24.78 46.37
N SER A 22 -24.36 24.68 45.69
CA SER A 22 -24.72 23.65 44.72
C SER A 22 -23.46 23.19 43.98
N THR A 23 -23.21 21.88 43.96
CA THR A 23 -22.06 21.27 43.28
C THR A 23 -21.86 21.80 41.86
N ASN A 24 -22.94 22.23 41.20
CA ASN A 24 -22.92 22.85 39.88
C ASN A 24 -22.26 24.25 39.85
N GLN A 25 -22.28 25.03 40.94
CA GLN A 25 -21.64 26.35 41.03
C GLN A 25 -20.15 26.27 41.39
N VAL A 26 -19.73 25.24 42.12
CA VAL A 26 -18.30 24.95 42.36
C VAL A 26 -17.67 24.43 41.07
N LEU A 27 -18.38 23.54 40.38
CA LEU A 27 -17.99 23.04 39.07
C LEU A 27 -18.21 24.06 37.95
N SER A 28 -18.74 25.27 38.13
CA SER A 28 -18.81 26.24 37.01
C SER A 28 -17.54 27.09 36.87
N LYS A 29 -16.66 27.08 37.87
CA LYS A 29 -15.40 27.85 37.88
C LYS A 29 -14.22 26.99 37.42
N SER A 30 -13.51 27.42 36.38
CA SER A 30 -12.38 26.67 35.80
C SER A 30 -11.24 26.42 36.79
N GLU A 31 -10.87 27.44 37.57
CA GLU A 31 -9.82 27.34 38.60
C GLU A 31 -10.15 26.28 39.66
N LYS A 32 -11.39 26.26 40.13
CA LYS A 32 -11.84 25.27 41.12
C LYS A 32 -11.89 23.86 40.53
N ARG A 33 -12.27 23.70 39.25
CA ARG A 33 -12.19 22.40 38.56
C ARG A 33 -10.75 21.90 38.49
N MET A 34 -9.82 22.80 38.19
CA MET A 34 -8.39 22.47 38.08
C MET A 34 -7.81 22.09 39.44
N GLU A 35 -8.17 22.81 40.51
CA GLU A 35 -7.77 22.47 41.87
C GLU A 35 -8.27 21.08 42.28
N ILE A 36 -9.56 20.78 42.04
CA ILE A 36 -10.14 19.45 42.29
C ILE A 36 -9.43 18.36 41.46
N MET A 37 -9.18 18.60 40.16
CA MET A 37 -8.44 17.67 39.31
C MET A 37 -7.03 17.42 39.84
N ASN A 38 -6.33 18.46 40.28
CA ASN A 38 -5.00 18.35 40.88
C ASN A 38 -5.06 17.56 42.19
N THR A 39 -6.05 17.78 43.05
CA THR A 39 -6.23 16.98 44.27
C THR A 39 -6.45 15.51 43.96
N ILE A 40 -7.27 15.19 42.95
CA ILE A 40 -7.51 13.82 42.52
C ILE A 40 -6.24 13.20 41.94
N ALA A 41 -5.52 13.91 41.07
CA ALA A 41 -4.31 13.43 40.42
C ALA A 41 -3.16 13.17 41.41
N ASN A 42 -3.04 14.01 42.45
CA ASN A 42 -2.02 13.86 43.49
C ASN A 42 -2.38 12.85 44.59
N ASN A 43 -3.60 12.32 44.59
CA ASN A 43 -4.02 11.26 45.50
C ASN A 43 -4.07 9.92 44.75
N GLU A 44 -3.17 8.99 45.10
CA GLU A 44 -3.05 7.70 44.42
C GLU A 44 -4.35 6.88 44.45
N SER A 45 -5.07 6.88 45.58
CA SER A 45 -6.34 6.14 45.70
C SER A 45 -7.43 6.74 44.83
N MET A 46 -7.60 8.07 44.88
CA MET A 46 -8.64 8.76 44.11
C MET A 46 -8.35 8.74 42.61
N SER A 47 -7.08 8.88 42.22
CA SER A 47 -6.68 8.79 40.80
C SER A 47 -6.92 7.38 40.24
N LYS A 48 -6.59 6.32 41.00
CA LYS A 48 -6.90 4.94 40.62
C LYS A 48 -8.40 4.69 40.50
N GLU A 49 -9.19 5.17 41.46
CA GLU A 49 -10.64 5.02 41.43
C GLU A 49 -11.26 5.77 40.25
N MET A 50 -10.86 7.02 40.02
CA MET A 50 -11.32 7.81 38.88
C MET A 50 -10.93 7.20 37.53
N MET A 51 -9.71 6.67 37.42
CA MET A 51 -9.25 5.97 36.22
C MET A 51 -10.05 4.67 36.00
N GLY A 52 -10.32 3.92 37.07
CA GLY A 52 -11.18 2.74 37.04
C GLY A 52 -12.61 3.06 36.59
N ILE A 53 -13.21 4.14 37.13
CA ILE A 53 -14.54 4.60 36.73
C ILE A 53 -14.55 5.02 35.25
N LEU A 54 -13.54 5.78 34.81
CA LEU A 54 -13.39 6.19 33.40
C LEU A 54 -13.31 4.95 32.49
N MET A 55 -12.41 4.02 32.76
CA MET A 55 -12.23 2.80 31.96
C MET A 55 -13.46 1.90 31.92
N ASN A 56 -14.23 1.85 33.01
CA ASN A 56 -15.43 1.03 33.09
C ASN A 56 -16.68 1.71 32.53
N SER A 57 -16.69 3.05 32.46
CA SER A 57 -17.80 3.82 31.89
C SER A 57 -17.86 3.69 30.36
N LYS A 58 -19.08 3.71 29.81
CA LYS A 58 -19.28 3.70 28.34
C LYS A 58 -18.54 4.85 27.65
N LYS A 59 -18.65 6.07 28.19
CA LYS A 59 -17.98 7.26 27.63
C LYS A 59 -16.46 7.16 27.67
N GLY A 60 -15.88 6.62 28.76
CA GLY A 60 -14.43 6.46 28.81
C GLY A 60 -13.95 5.34 27.88
N LYS A 61 -14.72 4.27 27.67
CA LYS A 61 -14.42 3.28 26.62
C LYS A 61 -14.47 3.90 25.22
N GLU A 62 -15.49 4.70 24.93
CA GLU A 62 -15.61 5.42 23.65
C GLU A 62 -14.43 6.37 23.44
N MET A 63 -14.06 7.17 24.44
CA MET A 63 -12.90 8.06 24.39
C MET A 63 -11.58 7.29 24.17
N MET A 64 -11.43 6.13 24.82
CA MET A 64 -10.24 5.29 24.64
C MET A 64 -10.17 4.67 23.24
N GLU A 65 -11.30 4.20 22.69
CA GLU A 65 -11.37 3.69 21.32
C GLU A 65 -11.16 4.80 20.29
N GLU A 66 -11.69 6.00 20.50
CA GLU A 66 -11.42 7.16 19.65
C GLU A 66 -9.94 7.54 19.69
N LYS A 67 -9.34 7.66 20.88
CA LYS A 67 -7.92 7.97 21.03
C LYS A 67 -7.03 6.89 20.43
N LYS A 68 -7.40 5.62 20.57
CA LYS A 68 -6.72 4.50 19.92
C LYS A 68 -6.82 4.60 18.40
N LYS A 69 -8.00 4.94 17.86
CA LYS A 69 -8.21 5.16 16.42
C LYS A 69 -7.41 6.35 15.90
N GLU A 70 -7.32 7.43 16.66
CA GLU A 70 -6.51 8.61 16.36
C GLU A 70 -5.01 8.26 16.36
N MET A 71 -4.51 7.63 17.42
CA MET A 71 -3.12 7.15 17.48
C MET A 71 -2.80 6.16 16.35
N MET A 72 -3.74 5.27 15.99
CA MET A 72 -3.56 4.38 14.83
C MET A 72 -3.45 5.16 13.53
N LYS A 73 -4.23 6.22 13.32
CA LYS A 73 -4.12 7.08 12.13
C LYS A 73 -2.79 7.81 12.06
N GLU A 74 -2.36 8.42 13.17
CA GLU A 74 -1.06 9.13 13.23
C GLU A 74 0.11 8.17 13.02
N ASN A 75 0.10 7.02 13.70
CA ASN A 75 1.12 5.99 13.52
C ASN A 75 1.11 5.40 12.11
N HIS A 76 -0.07 5.27 11.48
CA HIS A 76 -0.18 4.79 10.11
C HIS A 76 0.44 5.78 9.11
N ALA A 77 0.20 7.09 9.28
CA ALA A 77 0.84 8.11 8.44
C ALA A 77 2.37 8.08 8.60
N LYS A 78 2.85 8.06 9.84
CA LYS A 78 4.27 7.98 10.15
C LYS A 78 4.92 6.69 9.64
N MET A 79 4.20 5.57 9.69
CA MET A 79 4.63 4.29 9.12
C MET A 79 4.69 4.36 7.60
N MET A 80 3.71 4.98 6.93
CA MET A 80 3.76 5.20 5.47
C MET A 80 4.96 6.07 5.07
N ASP A 81 5.27 7.11 5.84
CA ASP A 81 6.43 7.96 5.56
C ASP A 81 7.74 7.20 5.75
N MET A 82 7.89 6.41 6.83
CA MET A 82 9.06 5.53 6.99
C MET A 82 9.17 4.47 5.88
N MET A 83 8.05 3.92 5.40
CA MET A 83 8.05 2.98 4.26
C MET A 83 8.47 3.65 2.95
N LYS A 84 8.10 4.92 2.74
CA LYS A 84 8.54 5.70 1.57
C LYS A 84 10.01 6.07 1.65
N GLU A 85 10.49 6.43 2.83
CA GLU A 85 11.89 6.78 3.07
C GLU A 85 12.82 5.57 2.96
N ASN A 86 12.33 4.37 3.29
CA ASN A 86 13.10 3.14 3.22
C ASN A 86 12.37 2.03 2.44
N PRO A 87 12.38 2.09 1.10
CA PRO A 87 11.75 1.07 0.26
C PRO A 87 12.42 -0.31 0.37
N GLU A 88 13.69 -0.38 0.80
CA GLU A 88 14.40 -1.64 1.06
C GLU A 88 13.80 -2.38 2.26
N MET A 89 13.38 -1.66 3.31
CA MET A 89 12.67 -2.25 4.45
C MET A 89 11.34 -2.88 4.02
N MET A 90 10.59 -2.23 3.12
CA MET A 90 9.36 -2.78 2.59
C MET A 90 9.62 -4.06 1.78
N LYS A 91 10.65 -4.04 0.91
CA LYS A 91 11.06 -5.23 0.14
C LYS A 91 11.50 -6.37 1.05
N SER A 92 12.30 -6.09 2.07
CA SER A 92 12.79 -7.13 3.00
C SER A 92 11.64 -7.73 3.81
N MET A 93 10.73 -6.91 4.32
CA MET A 93 9.57 -7.37 5.09
C MET A 93 8.61 -8.18 4.21
N MET A 94 8.37 -7.75 2.97
CA MET A 94 7.53 -8.49 2.02
C MET A 94 8.19 -9.81 1.60
N ALA A 95 9.50 -9.81 1.34
CA ALA A 95 10.26 -11.01 1.02
C ALA A 95 10.28 -12.01 2.19
N GLU A 96 10.43 -11.53 3.42
CA GLU A 96 10.43 -12.35 4.63
C GLU A 96 9.06 -12.93 4.93
N MET A 97 7.99 -12.15 4.76
CA MET A 97 6.61 -12.63 4.86
C MET A 97 6.31 -13.70 3.81
N MET A 98 6.74 -13.50 2.55
CA MET A 98 6.61 -14.49 1.48
C MET A 98 7.42 -15.76 1.74
N LYS A 99 8.61 -15.64 2.32
CA LYS A 99 9.48 -16.78 2.64
C LYS A 99 8.90 -17.65 3.76
N ASN A 100 8.28 -17.03 4.76
CA ASN A 100 7.77 -17.73 5.94
C ASN A 100 6.33 -18.23 5.77
N HIS A 101 5.55 -17.68 4.84
CA HIS A 101 4.19 -18.14 4.53
C HIS A 101 3.98 -18.41 3.03
N PRO A 102 4.56 -19.50 2.48
CA PRO A 102 4.42 -19.85 1.07
C PRO A 102 2.98 -20.23 0.67
N GLU A 103 2.13 -20.64 1.60
CA GLU A 103 0.71 -20.92 1.33
C GLU A 103 -0.12 -19.64 1.10
N MET A 104 0.26 -18.53 1.74
CA MET A 104 -0.40 -17.24 1.53
C MET A 104 -0.31 -16.78 0.08
N MET A 105 0.79 -17.12 -0.61
CA MET A 105 0.94 -16.85 -2.05
C MET A 105 -0.06 -17.63 -2.89
N LYS A 106 -0.38 -18.89 -2.54
CA LYS A 106 -1.33 -19.71 -3.32
C LYS A 106 -2.74 -19.16 -3.21
N ASP A 107 -3.17 -18.84 -1.98
CA ASP A 107 -4.51 -18.29 -1.73
C ASP A 107 -4.64 -16.87 -2.30
N LYS A 108 -3.64 -16.01 -2.10
CA LYS A 108 -3.63 -14.66 -2.68
C LYS A 108 -3.51 -14.68 -4.20
N HIS A 109 -2.83 -15.66 -4.79
CA HIS A 109 -2.76 -15.81 -6.24
C HIS A 109 -4.09 -16.23 -6.83
N ALA A 110 -4.81 -17.15 -6.18
CA ALA A 110 -6.17 -17.51 -6.58
C ALA A 110 -7.14 -16.33 -6.44
N GLU A 111 -7.06 -15.58 -5.32
CA GLU A 111 -7.84 -14.37 -5.08
C GLU A 111 -7.54 -13.28 -6.13
N MET A 112 -6.26 -13.07 -6.46
CA MET A 112 -5.83 -12.15 -7.51
C MET A 112 -6.29 -12.57 -8.90
N MET A 113 -6.21 -13.87 -9.22
CA MET A 113 -6.76 -14.41 -10.48
C MET A 113 -8.28 -14.21 -10.56
N ASN A 114 -9.00 -14.40 -9.45
CA ASN A 114 -10.45 -14.15 -9.41
C ASN A 114 -10.77 -12.67 -9.57
N MET A 115 -10.07 -11.77 -8.89
CA MET A 115 -10.24 -10.33 -9.09
C MET A 115 -9.96 -9.90 -10.54
N MET A 116 -8.95 -10.47 -11.20
CA MET A 116 -8.67 -10.22 -12.62
C MET A 116 -9.76 -10.76 -13.55
N LYS A 117 -10.35 -11.91 -13.22
CA LYS A 117 -11.48 -12.48 -13.97
C LYS A 117 -12.77 -11.67 -13.79
N GLU A 118 -13.02 -11.21 -12.57
CA GLU A 118 -14.20 -10.43 -12.21
C GLU A 118 -14.13 -8.98 -12.70
N ASN A 119 -12.91 -8.47 -12.92
CA ASN A 119 -12.68 -7.13 -13.45
C ASN A 119 -11.95 -7.16 -14.81
N PRO A 120 -12.68 -7.39 -15.92
CA PRO A 120 -12.10 -7.44 -17.26
C PRO A 120 -11.49 -6.11 -17.70
N GLU A 121 -11.96 -4.97 -17.18
CA GLU A 121 -11.35 -3.67 -17.48
C GLU A 121 -9.96 -3.54 -16.87
N MET A 122 -9.77 -4.01 -15.63
CA MET A 122 -8.45 -4.05 -14.99
C MET A 122 -7.48 -4.90 -15.81
N MET A 123 -7.90 -6.09 -16.24
CA MET A 123 -7.08 -6.97 -17.09
C MET A 123 -6.74 -6.29 -18.42
N LYS A 124 -7.73 -5.65 -19.06
CA LYS A 124 -7.55 -4.93 -20.32
C LYS A 124 -6.56 -3.77 -20.19
N ASN A 125 -6.68 -2.96 -19.13
CA ASN A 125 -5.78 -1.83 -18.88
C ASN A 125 -4.36 -2.32 -18.58
N MET A 126 -4.20 -3.36 -17.77
CA MET A 126 -2.89 -3.95 -17.47
C MET A 126 -2.22 -4.53 -18.73
N MET A 127 -2.97 -5.27 -19.57
CA MET A 127 -2.45 -5.74 -20.86
C MET A 127 -2.09 -4.58 -21.80
N SER A 128 -2.89 -3.51 -21.80
CA SER A 128 -2.64 -2.34 -22.64
C SER A 128 -1.35 -1.62 -22.23
N GLU A 129 -1.14 -1.40 -20.93
CA GLU A 129 0.10 -0.80 -20.41
C GLU A 129 1.31 -1.68 -20.67
N MET A 130 1.18 -3.00 -20.50
CA MET A 130 2.25 -3.94 -20.83
C MET A 130 2.61 -3.89 -22.33
N MET A 131 1.62 -3.92 -23.21
CA MET A 131 1.85 -3.78 -24.66
C MET A 131 2.48 -2.43 -25.01
N LYS A 132 2.06 -1.35 -24.35
CA LYS A 132 2.64 -0.03 -24.53
C LYS A 132 4.11 -0.03 -24.09
N GLY A 133 4.43 -0.57 -22.92
CA GLY A 133 5.80 -0.71 -22.43
C GLY A 133 6.68 -1.54 -23.37
N MET A 134 6.14 -2.60 -23.98
CA MET A 134 6.87 -3.39 -25.00
C MET A 134 7.10 -2.64 -26.31
N LYS A 135 6.14 -1.83 -26.75
CA LYS A 135 6.27 -0.98 -27.95
C LYS A 135 7.28 0.14 -27.72
N ASP A 136 7.25 0.75 -26.55
CA ASP A 136 8.10 1.89 -26.19
C ASP A 136 9.52 1.43 -25.84
N ASN A 137 9.70 0.16 -25.44
CA ASN A 137 11.00 -0.42 -25.09
C ASN A 137 11.31 -1.69 -25.92
N PRO A 138 11.93 -1.54 -27.12
CA PRO A 138 12.27 -2.66 -27.98
C PRO A 138 13.31 -3.61 -27.36
N GLU A 139 14.19 -3.14 -26.48
CA GLU A 139 15.15 -3.99 -25.76
C GLU A 139 14.44 -4.93 -24.77
N MET A 140 13.38 -4.45 -24.11
CA MET A 140 12.53 -5.30 -23.26
C MET A 140 11.86 -6.40 -24.10
N MET A 141 11.25 -6.02 -25.23
CA MET A 141 10.63 -6.98 -26.15
C MET A 141 11.64 -8.04 -26.61
N LYS A 142 12.84 -7.61 -27.02
CA LYS A 142 13.92 -8.49 -27.47
C LYS A 142 14.40 -9.44 -26.38
N SER A 143 14.64 -8.94 -25.16
CA SER A 143 15.03 -9.77 -24.01
C SER A 143 13.97 -10.81 -23.68
N MET A 144 12.69 -10.42 -23.69
CA MET A 144 11.59 -11.33 -23.40
C MET A 144 11.44 -12.41 -24.47
N MET A 145 11.52 -12.02 -25.74
CA MET A 145 11.47 -12.96 -26.87
C MET A 145 12.67 -13.92 -26.88
N SER A 146 13.87 -13.44 -26.54
CA SER A 146 15.07 -14.28 -26.41
C SER A 146 14.90 -15.33 -25.32
N LYS A 147 14.48 -14.92 -24.11
CA LYS A 147 14.27 -15.86 -22.99
C LYS A 147 13.17 -16.88 -23.30
N MET A 148 12.09 -16.44 -23.96
CA MET A 148 11.02 -17.33 -24.40
C MET A 148 11.56 -18.37 -25.38
N MET A 149 12.34 -17.94 -26.39
CA MET A 149 12.98 -18.85 -27.34
C MET A 149 13.97 -19.80 -26.67
N ASP A 150 14.76 -19.33 -25.70
CA ASP A 150 15.68 -20.16 -24.95
C ASP A 150 14.95 -21.24 -24.12
N SER A 151 13.83 -20.88 -23.50
CA SER A 151 13.01 -21.82 -22.75
C SER A 151 12.30 -22.84 -23.63
N SER A 152 11.93 -22.48 -24.87
CA SER A 152 11.26 -23.38 -25.80
C SER A 152 12.23 -24.30 -26.56
N LYS A 153 13.54 -24.06 -26.55
CA LYS A 153 14.54 -24.92 -27.24
C LYS A 153 14.45 -26.40 -26.87
N GLY A 154 14.04 -26.72 -25.65
CA GLY A 154 13.86 -28.10 -25.17
C GLY A 154 12.46 -28.68 -25.43
N ASP A 155 11.49 -27.86 -25.82
CA ASP A 155 10.10 -28.26 -26.04
C ASP A 155 9.80 -28.29 -27.54
N SER A 156 9.96 -29.48 -28.12
CA SER A 156 9.74 -29.73 -29.55
C SER A 156 8.30 -29.42 -30.00
N ALA A 157 7.30 -29.64 -29.13
CA ALA A 157 5.91 -29.35 -29.46
C ALA A 157 5.68 -27.83 -29.51
N MET A 158 6.22 -27.10 -28.54
CA MET A 158 6.15 -25.63 -28.53
C MET A 158 6.91 -25.01 -29.70
N MET A 159 8.12 -25.47 -30.00
CA MET A 159 8.91 -24.99 -31.13
C MET A 159 8.25 -25.29 -32.48
N SER A 160 7.73 -26.51 -32.66
CA SER A 160 7.03 -26.87 -33.91
C SER A 160 5.76 -26.06 -34.10
N GLY A 161 4.98 -25.81 -33.03
CA GLY A 161 3.83 -24.90 -33.06
C GLY A 161 4.22 -23.48 -33.44
N MET A 162 5.28 -22.94 -32.83
CA MET A 162 5.77 -21.59 -33.11
C MET A 162 6.26 -21.45 -34.55
N CYS A 163 7.07 -22.40 -35.04
CA CYS A 163 7.52 -22.44 -36.43
C CYS A 163 6.33 -22.54 -37.41
N LYS A 164 5.32 -23.36 -37.09
CA LYS A 164 4.12 -23.51 -37.91
C LYS A 164 3.33 -22.21 -38.00
N SER A 165 3.03 -21.56 -36.88
CA SER A 165 2.34 -20.26 -36.87
C SER A 165 3.13 -19.16 -37.58
N MET A 166 4.46 -19.21 -37.51
CA MET A 166 5.34 -18.29 -38.24
C MET A 166 5.23 -18.49 -39.76
N MET A 167 5.21 -19.74 -40.22
CA MET A 167 5.07 -20.10 -41.64
C MET A 167 3.64 -19.84 -42.17
N GLU A 168 2.62 -19.94 -41.33
CA GLU A 168 1.23 -19.65 -41.71
C GLU A 168 0.96 -18.13 -41.82
N ASN A 169 1.81 -17.28 -41.22
CA ASN A 169 1.68 -15.84 -41.32
C ASN A 169 2.25 -15.32 -42.66
N LYS A 170 1.33 -15.03 -43.58
CA LYS A 170 1.64 -14.57 -44.95
C LYS A 170 2.47 -13.29 -45.01
N GLU A 171 2.16 -12.29 -44.19
CA GLU A 171 2.91 -11.02 -44.16
C GLU A 171 4.36 -11.25 -43.72
N MET A 172 4.55 -12.13 -42.74
CA MET A 172 5.88 -12.49 -42.25
C MET A 172 6.68 -13.28 -43.29
N MET A 173 6.03 -14.20 -44.02
CA MET A 173 6.64 -14.94 -45.12
C MET A 173 7.07 -13.99 -46.25
N GLU A 174 6.21 -13.04 -46.65
CA GLU A 174 6.52 -12.03 -47.67
C GLU A 174 7.70 -11.14 -47.25
N MET A 175 7.77 -10.76 -45.98
CA MET A 175 8.89 -9.98 -45.44
C MET A 175 10.20 -10.78 -45.42
N MET A 176 10.15 -12.08 -45.07
CA MET A 176 11.31 -12.97 -45.14
C MET A 176 11.80 -13.16 -46.57
N GLU A 177 10.91 -13.38 -47.53
CA GLU A 177 11.27 -13.48 -48.94
C GLU A 177 11.92 -12.20 -49.45
N LYS A 178 11.41 -11.03 -49.03
CA LYS A 178 12.00 -9.75 -49.39
C LYS A 178 13.40 -9.59 -48.81
N MET A 179 13.61 -9.94 -47.54
CA MET A 179 14.95 -9.93 -46.93
C MET A 179 15.92 -10.92 -47.57
N GLU A 180 15.44 -12.11 -47.96
CA GLU A 180 16.20 -13.11 -48.73
C GLU A 180 16.65 -12.54 -50.08
N LYS A 181 15.75 -11.88 -50.81
CA LYS A 181 16.04 -11.20 -52.09
C LYS A 181 17.03 -10.05 -51.90
N ASP A 182 16.84 -9.22 -50.88
CA ASP A 182 17.74 -8.10 -50.57
C ASP A 182 19.15 -8.57 -50.18
N LYS A 183 19.27 -9.67 -49.41
CA LYS A 183 20.56 -10.30 -49.12
C LYS A 183 21.23 -10.85 -50.38
N LYS A 184 20.48 -11.50 -51.27
CA LYS A 184 20.99 -12.04 -52.54
C LYS A 184 21.46 -10.95 -53.50
N MET A 185 20.73 -9.83 -53.60
CA MET A 185 21.15 -8.67 -54.39
C MET A 185 22.46 -8.08 -53.86
N LYS A 186 22.59 -7.86 -52.54
CA LYS A 186 23.83 -7.36 -51.94
C LYS A 186 25.03 -8.29 -52.15
N ALA A 187 24.80 -9.60 -52.08
CA ALA A 187 25.85 -10.58 -52.35
C ALA A 187 26.26 -10.63 -53.83
N MET A 188 25.36 -10.32 -54.76
CA MET A 188 25.68 -10.19 -56.19
C MET A 188 26.45 -8.90 -56.48
N ASP A 189 26.07 -7.78 -55.85
CA ASP A 189 26.77 -6.49 -55.98
C ASP A 189 28.21 -6.52 -55.42
N GLU A 190 28.46 -7.30 -54.36
CA GLU A 190 29.83 -7.54 -53.87
C GLU A 190 30.65 -8.43 -54.81
N LYS A 191 29.99 -9.35 -55.52
CA LYS A 191 30.66 -10.29 -56.44
C LYS A 191 31.00 -9.64 -57.78
N SER A 192 30.13 -8.77 -58.30
CA SER A 192 30.36 -8.00 -59.52
C SER A 192 31.48 -6.96 -59.35
N LYS A 193 31.59 -6.31 -58.19
CA LYS A 193 32.73 -5.43 -57.88
C LYS A 193 34.09 -6.15 -57.87
N LYS A 194 34.14 -7.40 -57.40
CA LYS A 194 35.37 -8.21 -57.45
C LYS A 194 35.74 -8.67 -58.86
N GLU A 195 34.78 -8.85 -59.77
CA GLU A 195 35.08 -9.22 -61.17
C GLU A 195 35.55 -8.03 -62.03
N GLU A 196 35.10 -6.80 -61.75
CA GLU A 196 35.58 -5.60 -62.46
C GLU A 196 37.03 -5.25 -62.11
N ASP A 197 37.44 -5.41 -60.85
CA ASP A 197 38.82 -5.13 -60.42
C ASP A 197 39.83 -6.09 -61.10
N HIS A 198 39.44 -7.33 -61.38
CA HIS A 198 40.29 -8.30 -62.08
C HIS A 198 40.38 -8.09 -63.61
N LYS A 199 39.45 -7.33 -64.22
CA LYS A 199 39.51 -6.98 -65.65
C LYS A 199 40.26 -5.67 -65.95
N SER A 200 40.53 -4.84 -64.94
CA SER A 200 41.29 -3.58 -65.12
C SER A 200 42.81 -3.76 -65.12
N HIS A 201 43.31 -4.99 -64.92
CA HIS A 201 44.73 -5.31 -64.79
C HIS A 201 45.30 -6.23 -65.89
N HIS A 202 44.62 -6.37 -67.03
CA HIS A 202 45.13 -7.10 -68.21
C HIS A 202 45.23 -6.21 -69.45
#